data_AF-A0A0R1UA75-F1
#
_entry.id   AF-A0A0R1UA75-F1
#
_cell.length_a   1.000
_cell.length_b   1.000
_cell.length_c   1.000
_cell.angle_alpha   90.00
_cell.angle_beta   90.00
_cell.angle_gamma   90.00
#
_symmetry.space_group_name_H-M   'P 1'
#
loop_
_entity.id
_entity.type
_entity.pdbx_description
1 polymer ?
#
loop_
_entity_poly.entity_id
_entity_poly.type
_entity_poly.pdbx_seq_one_letter_code
_entity_poly.pdbx_strand_id
1 'polypeptide(L)'
;MLTKTEVKNTRNELQQNFDRLGYEKDRICREAEISPAALDAALQMNNPVPNDVWKVRDYLEDMLVKEGKEVYPWTRLADHSANRWFDYDTPWRR
;
A
#
# COMPACT_ATOMS: atom_id res chain seq x y z
N MET A 1 -12.73 12.70 -1.49
CA MET A 1 -11.58 13.28 -0.76
C MET A 1 -11.56 12.71 0.64
N LEU A 2 -10.38 12.32 1.15
CA LEU A 2 -10.24 11.81 2.51
C LEU A 2 -10.25 12.96 3.53
N THR A 3 -10.89 12.75 4.68
CA THR A 3 -10.76 13.67 5.84
C THR A 3 -9.40 13.52 6.51
N LYS A 4 -8.98 14.51 7.32
CA LYS A 4 -7.70 14.46 8.04
C LYS A 4 -7.56 13.20 8.92
N THR A 5 -8.65 12.76 9.53
CA THR A 5 -8.70 11.52 10.33
C THR A 5 -8.47 10.28 9.46
N GLU A 6 -9.09 10.24 8.28
CA GLU A 6 -8.94 9.12 7.36
C GLU A 6 -7.55 9.03 6.77
N VAL A 7 -6.92 10.17 6.46
CA VAL A 7 -5.51 10.23 6.04
C VAL A 7 -4.61 9.67 7.12
N LYS A 8 -4.85 10.04 8.39
CA LYS A 8 -4.07 9.53 9.53
C LYS A 8 -4.27 8.03 9.73
N ASN A 9 -5.50 7.53 9.63
CA ASN A 9 -5.80 6.11 9.77
C ASN A 9 -5.16 5.30 8.64
N THR A 10 -5.32 5.74 7.39
CA THR A 10 -4.73 5.08 6.21
C THR A 10 -3.21 5.02 6.31
N ARG A 11 -2.57 6.13 6.74
CA ARG A 11 -1.12 6.16 7.00
C ARG A 11 -0.73 5.10 8.03
N ASN A 12 -1.43 5.06 9.17
CA ASN A 12 -1.12 4.11 10.23
C ASN A 12 -1.31 2.66 9.76
N GLU A 13 -2.38 2.37 9.02
CA GLU A 13 -2.65 1.06 8.45
C GLU A 13 -1.55 0.61 7.49
N LEU A 14 -1.11 1.50 6.59
CA LEU A 14 -0.01 1.25 5.65
C LEU A 14 1.31 0.97 6.39
N GLN A 15 1.64 1.77 7.40
CA GLN A 15 2.85 1.59 8.20
C GLN A 15 2.82 0.28 9.00
N GLN A 16 1.69 -0.05 9.63
CA GLN A 16 1.53 -1.31 10.36
C GLN A 16 1.73 -2.52 9.44
N ASN A 17 1.16 -2.50 8.25
CA ASN A 17 1.32 -3.58 7.29
C ASN A 17 2.74 -3.66 6.71
N PHE A 18 3.37 -2.51 6.46
CA PHE A 18 4.78 -2.44 6.06
C PHE A 18 5.71 -3.02 7.13
N ASP A 19 5.55 -2.60 8.39
CA ASP A 19 6.35 -3.07 9.51
C ASP A 19 6.16 -4.57 9.77
N ARG A 20 4.92 -5.08 9.64
CA ARG A 20 4.61 -6.52 9.74
C ARG A 20 5.25 -7.34 8.63
N LEU A 21 5.25 -6.80 7.41
CA LEU A 21 5.88 -7.48 6.27
C LEU A 21 7.38 -7.63 6.52
N GLY A 22 8.03 -6.57 7.04
CA GLY A 22 9.44 -6.59 7.43
C GLY A 22 10.40 -6.62 6.25
N TYR A 23 9.92 -6.29 5.05
CA TYR A 23 10.75 -6.19 3.85
C TYR A 23 11.48 -4.85 3.79
N GLU A 24 12.66 -4.85 3.19
CA GLU A 24 13.37 -3.61 2.90
C GLU A 24 12.65 -2.82 1.79
N LYS A 25 12.70 -1.49 1.89
CA LYS A 25 12.06 -0.60 0.89
C LYS A 25 12.57 -0.86 -0.52
N ASP A 26 13.86 -1.12 -0.69
CA ASP A 26 14.47 -1.38 -1.99
C ASP A 26 13.90 -2.65 -2.65
N ARG A 27 13.61 -3.68 -1.85
CA ARG A 27 12.95 -4.89 -2.32
C ARG A 27 11.54 -4.58 -2.82
N ILE A 28 10.78 -3.81 -2.06
CA ILE A 28 9.41 -3.41 -2.41
C ILE A 28 9.43 -2.56 -3.68
N CYS A 29 10.32 -1.58 -3.77
CA CYS A 29 10.48 -0.72 -4.94
C CYS A 29 10.77 -1.53 -6.21
N ARG A 30 11.64 -2.54 -6.10
CA ARG A 30 11.99 -3.43 -7.23
C ARG A 30 10.84 -4.35 -7.61
N GLU A 31 10.22 -5.03 -6.66
CA GLU A 31 9.15 -6.00 -6.94
C GLU A 31 7.84 -5.34 -7.37
N ALA A 32 7.51 -4.19 -6.77
CA ALA A 32 6.33 -3.42 -7.12
C ALA A 32 6.57 -2.40 -8.25
N GLU A 33 7.79 -2.31 -8.80
CA GLU A 33 8.18 -1.34 -9.82
C GLU A 33 7.67 0.07 -9.47
N ILE A 34 8.00 0.53 -8.27
CA ILE A 34 7.61 1.85 -7.75
C ILE A 34 8.87 2.60 -7.33
N SER A 35 8.90 3.92 -7.56
CA SER A 35 10.04 4.73 -7.12
C SER A 35 10.09 4.83 -5.59
N PRO A 36 11.28 4.93 -4.98
CA PRO A 36 11.41 5.11 -3.53
C PRO A 36 10.63 6.32 -3.00
N ALA A 37 10.63 7.43 -3.75
CA ALA A 37 9.89 8.63 -3.37
C ALA A 37 8.37 8.42 -3.39
N ALA A 38 7.85 7.67 -4.36
CA ALA A 38 6.43 7.33 -4.44
C ALA A 38 6.00 6.35 -3.34
N LEU A 39 6.86 5.36 -3.03
CA LEU A 39 6.64 4.46 -1.90
C LEU A 39 6.57 5.24 -0.58
N ASP A 40 7.52 6.14 -0.33
CA ASP A 40 7.53 6.97 0.88
C ASP A 40 6.33 7.92 0.93
N ALA A 41 5.95 8.53 -0.19
CA ALA A 41 4.77 9.39 -0.26
C ALA A 41 3.48 8.62 0.09
N ALA A 42 3.34 7.38 -0.42
CA ALA A 42 2.22 6.49 -0.10
C ALA A 42 2.22 6.08 1.38
N LEU A 43 3.33 5.56 1.90
CA LEU A 43 3.45 5.14 3.31
C LEU A 43 3.25 6.28 4.31
N GLN A 44 3.66 7.50 3.96
CA GLN A 44 3.47 8.69 4.80
C GLN A 44 2.16 9.42 4.50
N MET A 45 1.39 8.98 3.49
CA MET A 45 0.23 9.72 2.98
C MET A 45 0.53 11.22 2.83
N ASN A 46 1.71 11.56 2.31
CA ASN A 46 2.17 12.94 2.13
C ASN A 46 2.12 13.31 0.64
N ASN A 47 1.04 13.97 0.23
CA ASN A 47 0.71 14.23 -1.18
C ASN A 47 0.86 12.98 -2.07
N PRO A 48 0.24 11.84 -1.71
CA PRO A 48 0.43 10.61 -2.46
C PRO A 48 -0.36 10.62 -3.77
N VAL A 49 0.18 9.94 -4.78
CA VAL A 49 -0.59 9.62 -5.99
C VAL A 49 -1.56 8.47 -5.66
N PRO A 50 -2.87 8.59 -5.94
CA PRO A 50 -3.83 7.55 -5.58
C PRO A 50 -3.48 6.15 -6.12
N ASN A 51 -2.96 6.05 -7.34
CA ASN A 51 -2.57 4.78 -7.96
C ASN A 51 -1.45 4.10 -7.16
N ASP A 52 -0.46 4.87 -6.70
CA ASP A 52 0.65 4.35 -5.89
C ASP A 52 0.18 3.85 -4.52
N VAL A 53 -0.80 4.51 -3.90
CA VAL A 53 -1.40 4.06 -2.64
C VAL A 53 -2.05 2.70 -2.80
N TRP A 54 -2.85 2.52 -3.86
CA TRP A 54 -3.48 1.23 -4.15
C TRP A 54 -2.45 0.16 -4.49
N LYS A 55 -1.43 0.49 -5.29
CA LYS A 55 -0.32 -0.41 -5.63
C LYS A 55 0.40 -0.91 -4.38
N VAL A 56 0.77 -0.01 -3.47
CA VAL A 56 1.45 -0.35 -2.21
C VAL A 56 0.55 -1.17 -1.30
N ARG A 57 -0.73 -0.81 -1.19
CA ARG A 57 -1.71 -1.56 -0.38
C ARG A 57 -1.87 -3.00 -0.87
N ASP A 58 -2.07 -3.20 -2.18
CA ASP A 58 -2.25 -4.52 -2.78
C ASP A 58 -0.97 -5.36 -2.65
N TYR A 59 0.20 -4.76 -2.88
CA TYR A 59 1.47 -5.43 -2.67
C TYR A 59 1.66 -5.90 -1.23
N LEU A 60 1.40 -5.02 -0.24
CA LEU A 60 1.54 -5.37 1.18
C LEU A 60 0.58 -6.50 1.56
N GLU A 61 -0.68 -6.42 1.14
CA GLU A 61 -1.67 -7.46 1.41
C GLU A 61 -1.27 -8.81 0.81
N ASP A 62 -0.90 -8.84 -0.47
CA ASP A 62 -0.52 -10.09 -1.13
C ASP A 62 0.71 -10.72 -0.49
N MET A 63 1.73 -9.91 -0.19
CA MET A 63 2.97 -10.44 0.41
C MET A 63 2.74 -10.90 1.84
N LEU A 64 1.92 -10.20 2.62
CA LEU A 64 1.53 -10.67 3.96
C LEU A 64 0.78 -12.00 3.88
N VAL A 65 -0.20 -12.12 2.99
CA VAL A 65 -0.94 -13.38 2.77
C VAL A 65 -0.02 -14.50 2.30
N LYS A 66 0.89 -14.22 1.36
CA LYS A 66 1.88 -15.18 0.84
C LYS A 66 2.84 -15.68 1.92
N GLU A 67 3.23 -14.81 2.85
CA GLU A 67 4.07 -15.14 4.01
C GLU A 67 3.28 -15.76 5.18
N GLY A 68 1.95 -15.94 5.03
CA GLY A 68 1.08 -16.45 6.09
C GLY A 68 0.92 -15.50 7.28
N LYS A 69 1.18 -14.21 7.10
CA LYS A 69 1.07 -13.16 8.12
C LYS A 69 -0.31 -12.51 8.08
N GLU A 70 -0.84 -12.17 9.24
CA GLU A 70 -2.12 -11.46 9.33
C GLU A 70 -2.00 -10.01 8.87
N VAL A 71 -2.88 -9.64 7.94
CA VAL A 71 -3.03 -8.27 7.44
C VAL A 71 -3.72 -7.41 8.50
N TYR A 72 -3.13 -6.26 8.80
CA TYR A 72 -3.80 -5.24 9.60
C TYR A 72 -5.00 -4.70 8.80
N PRO A 73 -6.22 -4.74 9.36
CA PRO A 73 -7.42 -4.44 8.62
C PRO A 73 -7.44 -3.01 8.12
N TRP A 74 -7.84 -2.85 6.87
CA TRP A 74 -8.03 -1.54 6.24
C TRP A 74 -9.35 -0.93 6.68
N THR A 75 -9.39 0.37 6.93
CA THR A 75 -10.66 1.08 7.17
C THR A 75 -11.19 1.70 5.89
N ARG A 76 -10.35 2.49 5.19
CA ARG A 76 -10.73 3.17 3.95
C ARG A 76 -10.30 2.49 2.68
N LEU A 77 -9.26 1.67 2.76
CA LEU A 77 -8.81 0.84 1.65
C LEU A 77 -9.42 -0.57 1.69
N ALA A 78 -10.52 -0.74 2.43
CA ALA A 78 -11.24 -2.01 2.56
C ALA A 78 -12.02 -2.38 1.30
N ASP A 79 -12.57 -1.39 0.59
CA ASP A 79 -13.37 -1.64 -0.60
C ASP A 79 -12.50 -1.66 -1.87
N HIS A 80 -12.20 -2.86 -2.35
CA HIS A 80 -11.46 -3.08 -3.61
C HIS A 80 -12.23 -2.56 -4.83
N SER A 81 -13.53 -2.27 -4.71
CA SER A 81 -14.32 -1.72 -5.81
C SER A 81 -13.84 -0.33 -6.24
N ALA A 82 -13.24 0.43 -5.33
CA ALA A 82 -12.62 1.73 -5.57
C ALA A 82 -11.34 1.63 -6.40
N ASN A 83 -10.69 0.47 -6.39
CA ASN A 83 -9.49 0.16 -7.16
C ASN A 83 -9.72 0.19 -8.68
N ARG A 84 -10.97 -0.05 -9.12
CA ARG A 84 -11.34 -0.12 -10.55
C ARG A 84 -11.22 1.20 -11.31
N TRP A 85 -11.02 2.31 -10.60
CA TRP A 85 -10.85 3.64 -11.19
C TRP A 85 -9.39 4.04 -11.34
N PHE A 86 -8.45 3.19 -10.90
CA PHE A 86 -7.02 3.49 -10.89
C PHE A 86 -6.26 2.41 -11.65
N ASP A 87 -5.70 2.78 -12.80
CA ASP A 87 -4.84 1.87 -13.55
C ASP A 87 -3.43 1.85 -12.95
N TYR A 88 -2.99 0.69 -12.50
CA TYR A 88 -1.60 0.40 -12.16
C TYR A 88 -1.27 -1.08 -12.42
N ASP A 89 -0.01 -1.33 -12.70
CA ASP A 89 0.49 -2.68 -12.91
C ASP A 89 0.73 -3.42 -11.59
N THR A 90 0.49 -4.73 -11.57
CA THR A 90 0.84 -5.62 -10.44
C THR A 90 1.92 -6.62 -10.86
N PRO A 91 3.17 -6.17 -11.12
CA PRO A 91 4.25 -7.04 -11.62
C PRO A 91 4.57 -8.22 -10.70
N TRP A 92 4.34 -8.09 -9.39
CA TRP A 92 4.57 -9.15 -8.39
C TRP A 92 3.53 -10.28 -8.41
N ARG A 93 2.40 -10.11 -9.10
CA ARG A 93 1.34 -11.14 -9.27
C ARG A 93 1.54 -11.98 -10.54
N ARG A 94 2.61 -11.74 -11.30
CA ARG A 94 2.92 -12.47 -12.53
C ARG A 94 3.50 -13.86 -12.27
#